data_AF-A0A954HIT3-F1
#
_entry.id   AF-A0A954HIT3-F1
#
_cell.length_a   1.000
_cell.length_b   1.000
_cell.length_c   1.000
_cell.angle_alpha   90.00
_cell.angle_beta   90.00
_cell.angle_gamma   90.00
#
_symmetry.space_group_name_H-M   'P 1'
#
loop_
_entity.id
_entity.type
_entity.pdbx_description
1 polymer ?
#
loop_
_entity_poly.entity_id
_entity_poly.type
_entity_poly.pdbx_seq_one_letter_code
_entity_poly.pdbx_strand_id
1 'polypeptide(L)'
;MKTLPLNCNNCGAPLPVPESTRYLTCQFCDTRLEVVREGNAAFTKVLGELQERTDQISSEVRRLQLENELLKVEQNWDRESNDLKYRGQDGRGFEPSAAGGVFFIVLAVAAAIILLLLGEIFLGVFVGLFVGSLGILQIVAASNYEDSWRLYMRRKQQVLREISELPGTRKAKGPDRHNMPASSP
;
A
#
# COMPACT_ATOMS: atom_id res chain seq x y z
N MET A 1 -54.12 -26.78 -19.84
CA MET A 1 -53.59 -25.57 -19.17
C MET A 1 -53.01 -24.66 -20.25
N LYS A 2 -53.35 -23.36 -20.24
CA LYS A 2 -52.90 -22.42 -21.28
C LYS A 2 -51.54 -21.86 -20.89
N THR A 3 -50.56 -22.02 -21.77
CA THR A 3 -49.18 -21.52 -21.57
C THR A 3 -48.95 -20.35 -22.53
N LEU A 4 -48.29 -19.32 -22.03
CA LEU A 4 -47.92 -18.14 -22.81
C LEU A 4 -46.44 -18.27 -23.19
N PRO A 5 -46.08 -18.21 -24.48
CA PRO A 5 -44.68 -18.17 -24.89
C PRO A 5 -44.12 -16.78 -24.55
N LEU A 6 -43.15 -16.73 -23.65
CA LEU A 6 -42.38 -15.53 -23.33
C LEU A 6 -40.90 -15.78 -23.61
N ASN A 7 -40.16 -14.73 -23.97
CA ASN A 7 -38.71 -14.84 -24.09
C ASN A 7 -38.04 -14.41 -22.79
N CYS A 8 -36.95 -15.09 -22.46
CA CYS A 8 -36.04 -14.66 -21.39
C CYS A 8 -35.40 -13.32 -21.78
N ASN A 9 -35.56 -12.29 -20.95
CA ASN A 9 -34.97 -10.98 -21.20
C ASN A 9 -33.44 -10.92 -20.97
N ASN A 10 -32.82 -12.01 -20.48
CA ASN A 10 -31.37 -12.12 -20.32
C ASN A 10 -30.70 -12.87 -21.50
N CYS A 11 -31.20 -14.06 -21.84
CA CYS A 11 -30.55 -14.93 -22.85
C CYS A 11 -31.38 -15.14 -24.13
N GLY A 12 -32.59 -14.59 -24.24
CA GLY A 12 -33.46 -14.74 -25.41
C GLY A 12 -34.14 -16.10 -25.56
N ALA A 13 -33.91 -17.05 -24.64
CA ALA A 13 -34.49 -18.38 -24.73
C ALA A 13 -36.04 -18.36 -24.61
N PRO A 14 -36.76 -19.19 -25.39
CA PRO A 14 -38.20 -19.31 -25.29
C PRO A 14 -38.61 -20.05 -24.02
N LEU A 15 -39.52 -19.47 -23.26
CA LEU A 15 -40.00 -19.97 -21.97
C LEU A 15 -41.52 -20.16 -22.04
N PRO A 16 -42.02 -21.40 -21.90
CA PRO A 16 -43.45 -21.65 -21.78
C PRO A 16 -43.88 -21.34 -20.34
N VAL A 17 -44.60 -20.23 -20.14
CA VAL A 17 -44.98 -19.75 -18.81
C VAL A 17 -46.48 -19.95 -18.56
N PRO A 18 -46.90 -20.58 -17.45
CA PRO A 18 -48.31 -20.64 -17.07
C PRO A 18 -48.89 -19.24 -16.82
N GLU A 19 -50.15 -19.00 -17.18
CA GLU A 19 -50.81 -17.69 -17.01
C GLU A 19 -50.83 -17.20 -15.55
N SER A 20 -50.77 -18.10 -14.57
CA SER A 20 -50.77 -17.79 -13.13
C SER A 20 -49.38 -17.54 -12.52
N THR A 21 -48.29 -17.77 -13.25
CA THR A 21 -46.92 -17.67 -12.70
C THR A 21 -46.44 -16.22 -12.68
N ARG A 22 -46.01 -15.73 -11.50
CA ARG A 22 -45.45 -14.38 -11.30
C ARG A 22 -43.92 -14.34 -11.34
N TYR A 23 -43.29 -15.41 -10.87
CA TYR A 23 -41.83 -15.54 -10.81
C TYR A 23 -41.42 -16.87 -11.42
N LEU A 24 -40.34 -16.87 -12.20
CA LEU A 24 -39.77 -18.08 -12.77
C LEU A 24 -38.25 -17.97 -12.84
N THR A 25 -37.58 -19.11 -12.92
CA THR A 25 -36.15 -19.19 -13.19
C THR A 25 -35.95 -19.72 -14.60
N CYS A 26 -35.14 -19.02 -15.40
CA CYS A 26 -34.80 -19.50 -16.74
C CYS A 26 -33.91 -20.74 -16.63
N GLN A 27 -34.30 -21.87 -17.22
CA GLN A 27 -33.49 -23.10 -17.20
C GLN A 27 -32.22 -23.04 -18.06
N PHE A 28 -32.06 -22.00 -18.89
CA PHE A 28 -30.91 -21.84 -19.79
C PHE A 28 -29.80 -20.97 -19.22
N CYS A 29 -30.13 -19.97 -18.39
CA CYS A 29 -29.17 -19.00 -17.84
C CYS A 29 -29.29 -18.83 -16.33
N ASP A 30 -30.09 -19.69 -15.68
CA ASP A 30 -30.38 -19.70 -14.24
C ASP A 30 -30.83 -18.36 -13.64
N THR A 31 -31.24 -17.42 -14.49
CA THR A 31 -31.64 -16.08 -14.08
C THR A 31 -33.07 -16.09 -13.54
N ARG A 32 -33.27 -15.48 -12.36
CA ARG A 32 -34.60 -15.29 -11.76
C ARG A 32 -35.30 -14.11 -12.44
N LEU A 33 -36.53 -14.33 -12.88
CA LEU A 33 -37.31 -13.42 -13.70
C LEU A 33 -38.69 -13.16 -13.07
N GLU A 34 -39.13 -11.92 -13.08
CA GLU A 34 -40.52 -11.51 -12.85
C GLU A 34 -41.28 -11.49 -14.17
N VAL A 35 -42.50 -12.01 -14.18
CA VAL A 35 -43.41 -11.91 -15.32
C VAL A 35 -44.32 -10.70 -15.13
N VAL A 36 -44.03 -9.63 -15.87
CA VAL A 36 -44.83 -8.40 -15.86
C VAL A 36 -45.87 -8.49 -16.96
N ARG A 37 -47.13 -8.21 -16.61
CA ARG A 37 -48.27 -8.22 -17.53
C ARG A 37 -48.92 -6.84 -17.48
N GLU A 38 -48.80 -6.07 -18.55
CA GLU A 38 -49.36 -4.72 -18.67
C GLU A 38 -50.16 -4.60 -19.97
N GLY A 39 -51.47 -4.35 -19.84
CA GLY A 39 -52.37 -4.26 -20.98
C GLY A 39 -52.42 -5.56 -21.79
N ASN A 40 -52.10 -5.46 -23.08
CA ASN A 40 -52.07 -6.60 -24.02
C ASN A 40 -50.66 -7.19 -24.23
N ALA A 41 -49.69 -6.80 -23.39
CA ALA A 41 -48.30 -7.26 -23.47
C ALA A 41 -47.88 -7.96 -22.17
N ALA A 42 -47.10 -9.02 -22.32
CA ALA A 42 -46.46 -9.71 -21.21
C ALA A 42 -44.97 -9.86 -21.54
N PHE A 43 -44.11 -9.53 -20.58
CA PHE A 43 -42.66 -9.59 -20.74
C PHE A 43 -41.99 -10.02 -19.43
N THR A 44 -40.75 -10.51 -19.53
CA THR A 44 -39.97 -10.92 -18.35
C THR A 44 -39.01 -9.80 -17.93
N LYS A 45 -38.82 -9.60 -16.63
CA LYS A 45 -37.89 -8.64 -16.04
C LYS A 45 -36.94 -9.38 -15.10
N VAL A 46 -35.64 -9.13 -15.20
CA VAL A 46 -34.63 -9.78 -14.35
C VAL A 46 -34.76 -9.28 -12.90
N LEU A 47 -34.93 -10.20 -11.95
CA LEU A 47 -34.95 -9.96 -10.52
C LEU A 47 -33.60 -10.35 -9.91
N GLY A 48 -32.81 -9.37 -9.51
CA GLY A 48 -31.74 -9.57 -8.52
C GLY A 48 -30.29 -9.45 -9.01
N GLU A 49 -30.01 -9.32 -10.30
CA GLU A 49 -28.61 -9.26 -10.76
C GLU A 49 -27.92 -7.89 -10.52
N LEU A 50 -28.68 -6.87 -10.10
CA LEU A 50 -28.13 -5.56 -9.77
C LEU A 50 -27.51 -5.49 -8.37
N GLN A 51 -28.01 -6.25 -7.39
CA GLN A 51 -27.53 -6.13 -6.00
C GLN A 51 -26.14 -6.77 -5.84
N GLU A 52 -25.98 -7.99 -6.35
CA GLU A 52 -24.73 -8.76 -6.25
C GLU A 52 -23.60 -8.14 -7.08
N ARG A 53 -23.90 -7.62 -8.28
CA ARG A 53 -22.92 -6.89 -9.10
C ARG A 53 -22.52 -5.55 -8.48
N THR A 54 -23.46 -4.86 -7.81
CA THR A 54 -23.13 -3.59 -7.12
C THR A 54 -22.22 -3.84 -5.92
N ASP A 55 -22.45 -4.90 -5.15
CA ASP A 55 -21.60 -5.25 -4.00
C ASP A 55 -20.18 -5.63 -4.45
N GLN A 56 -20.05 -6.43 -5.52
CA GLN A 56 -18.75 -6.78 -6.10
C GLN A 56 -18.02 -5.55 -6.65
N ILE A 57 -18.69 -4.70 -7.42
CA ILE A 57 -18.11 -3.45 -7.94
C ILE A 57 -17.70 -2.52 -6.80
N SER A 58 -18.49 -2.43 -5.73
CA SER A 58 -18.16 -1.57 -4.57
C SER A 58 -16.88 -2.02 -3.85
N SER A 59 -16.69 -3.33 -3.70
CA SER A 59 -15.50 -3.91 -3.06
C SER A 59 -14.25 -3.79 -3.95
N GLU A 60 -14.39 -3.93 -5.26
CA GLU A 60 -13.30 -3.69 -6.22
C GLU A 60 -12.87 -2.23 -6.24
N VAL A 61 -13.82 -1.28 -6.26
CA VAL A 61 -13.52 0.16 -6.18
C VAL A 61 -12.81 0.49 -4.86
N ARG A 62 -13.28 -0.09 -3.73
CA ARG A 62 -12.63 0.11 -2.43
C ARG A 62 -11.20 -0.43 -2.42
N ARG A 63 -10.97 -1.60 -3.04
CA ARG A 63 -9.63 -2.17 -3.17
C ARG A 63 -8.71 -1.28 -4.00
N LEU A 64 -9.18 -0.80 -5.16
CA LEU A 64 -8.41 0.11 -6.02
C LEU A 64 -8.05 1.42 -5.30
N GLN A 65 -8.96 1.94 -4.46
CA GLN A 65 -8.69 3.12 -3.64
C GLN A 65 -7.56 2.87 -2.64
N LEU A 66 -7.58 1.72 -1.94
CA LEU A 66 -6.52 1.36 -1.00
C LEU A 66 -5.18 1.09 -1.69
N GLU A 67 -5.19 0.44 -2.86
CA GLU A 67 -3.98 0.26 -3.67
C GLU A 67 -3.40 1.62 -4.12
N ASN A 68 -4.25 2.56 -4.51
CA ASN A 68 -3.82 3.92 -4.84
C ASN A 68 -3.25 4.67 -3.62
N GLU A 69 -3.84 4.49 -2.46
CA GLU A 69 -3.35 5.06 -1.20
C GLU A 69 -1.98 4.50 -0.83
N LEU A 70 -1.79 3.17 -0.97
CA LEU A 70 -0.49 2.53 -0.77
C LEU A 70 0.58 3.13 -1.70
N LEU A 71 0.27 3.28 -2.99
CA LEU A 71 1.17 3.89 -3.96
C LEU A 71 1.53 5.34 -3.58
N LYS A 72 0.58 6.12 -3.04
CA LYS A 72 0.86 7.48 -2.57
C LYS A 72 1.77 7.48 -1.35
N VAL A 73 1.57 6.57 -0.40
CA VAL A 73 2.44 6.41 0.77
C VAL A 73 3.86 6.05 0.34
N GLU A 74 4.01 5.13 -0.61
CA GLU A 74 5.32 4.72 -1.15
C GLU A 74 5.99 5.86 -1.92
N GLN A 75 5.27 6.57 -2.80
CA GLN A 75 5.81 7.73 -3.51
C GLN A 75 6.25 8.86 -2.57
N ASN A 76 5.47 9.12 -1.51
CA ASN A 76 5.83 10.14 -0.54
C ASN A 76 7.10 9.74 0.23
N TRP A 77 7.22 8.47 0.62
CA TRP A 77 8.44 7.96 1.23
C TRP A 77 9.64 8.04 0.30
N ASP A 78 9.49 7.74 -0.99
CA ASP A 78 10.59 7.87 -1.94
C ASP A 78 11.08 9.32 -2.03
N ARG A 79 10.19 10.32 -2.01
CA ARG A 79 10.58 11.74 -1.99
C ARG A 79 11.26 12.11 -0.67
N GLU A 80 10.63 11.79 0.47
CA GLU A 80 11.14 12.16 1.80
C GLU A 80 12.47 11.48 2.12
N SER A 81 12.61 10.19 1.78
CA SER A 81 13.85 9.44 1.98
C SER A 81 14.99 9.94 1.09
N ASN A 82 14.68 10.40 -0.13
CA ASN A 82 15.68 11.01 -1.01
C ASN A 82 16.19 12.35 -0.47
N ASP A 83 15.34 13.14 0.19
CA ASP A 83 15.75 14.39 0.84
C ASP A 83 16.59 14.16 2.10
N LEU A 84 16.37 13.03 2.79
CA LEU A 84 17.11 12.67 4.00
C LEU A 84 18.45 11.95 3.71
N LYS A 85 18.62 11.36 2.52
CA LYS A 85 19.85 10.68 2.11
C LYS A 85 20.91 11.69 1.66
N TYR A 86 22.17 11.42 1.99
CA TYR A 86 23.28 12.21 1.46
C TYR A 86 23.45 11.92 -0.03
N ARG A 87 23.37 12.97 -0.86
CA ARG A 87 23.59 12.86 -2.30
C ARG A 87 25.10 12.83 -2.58
N GLY A 88 25.63 11.64 -2.86
CA GLY A 88 27.01 11.50 -3.32
C GLY A 88 27.22 12.12 -4.70
N GLN A 89 28.47 12.43 -5.03
CA GLN A 89 28.87 13.01 -6.33
C GLN A 89 28.52 12.10 -7.52
N ASP A 90 28.40 10.79 -7.27
CA ASP A 90 28.00 9.76 -8.24
C ASP A 90 26.48 9.66 -8.44
N GLY A 91 25.67 10.52 -7.81
CA GLY A 91 24.21 10.44 -7.83
C GLY A 91 23.61 9.29 -7.01
N ARG A 92 24.45 8.44 -6.41
CA ARG A 92 24.04 7.39 -5.46
C ARG A 92 23.81 8.01 -4.08
N GLY A 93 22.61 7.81 -3.52
CA GLY A 93 22.28 8.22 -2.16
C GLY A 93 22.87 7.26 -1.14
N PHE A 94 23.64 7.76 -0.18
CA PHE A 94 24.14 6.96 0.93
C PHE A 94 23.14 7.02 2.08
N GLU A 95 22.80 5.87 2.66
CA GLU A 95 21.95 5.80 3.84
C GLU A 95 22.78 6.27 5.06
N PRO A 96 22.29 7.27 5.82
CA PRO A 96 23.02 7.77 6.98
C PRO A 96 23.15 6.66 8.03
N SER A 97 24.39 6.35 8.43
CA SER A 97 24.67 5.26 9.37
C SER A 97 25.13 5.81 10.71
N ALA A 98 24.48 5.38 11.80
CA ALA A 98 24.88 5.78 13.15
C ALA A 98 26.31 5.30 13.47
N ALA A 99 26.70 4.12 12.95
CA ALA A 99 28.04 3.57 13.11
C ALA A 99 29.15 4.47 12.53
N GLY A 100 28.91 5.09 11.37
CA GLY A 100 29.84 6.05 10.78
C GLY A 100 30.02 7.29 11.65
N GLY A 101 28.94 7.82 12.21
CA GLY A 101 28.99 8.95 13.14
C GLY A 101 29.79 8.66 14.40
N VAL A 102 29.57 7.50 15.03
CA VAL A 102 30.34 7.05 16.21
C VAL A 102 31.83 6.91 15.86
N PHE A 103 32.16 6.35 14.70
CA PHE A 103 33.54 6.24 14.23
C PHE A 103 34.24 7.61 14.14
N PHE A 104 33.58 8.61 13.53
CA PHE A 104 34.16 9.96 13.44
C PHE A 104 34.34 10.63 14.81
N ILE A 105 33.43 10.40 15.75
CA ILE A 105 33.59 10.91 17.12
C ILE A 105 34.81 10.27 17.81
N VAL A 106 34.94 8.94 17.74
CA VAL A 106 36.09 8.24 18.32
C VAL A 106 37.39 8.70 17.67
N LEU A 107 37.40 8.86 16.34
CA LEU A 107 38.55 9.36 15.59
C LEU A 107 38.91 10.79 15.99
N ALA A 108 37.92 11.66 16.16
CA ALA A 108 38.12 13.05 16.59
C ALA A 108 38.78 13.12 17.97
N VAL A 109 38.31 12.32 18.93
CA VAL A 109 38.89 12.24 20.28
C VAL A 109 40.32 11.71 20.21
N ALA A 110 40.57 10.63 19.48
CA ALA A 110 41.91 10.06 19.34
C ALA A 110 42.89 11.04 18.69
N ALA A 111 42.49 11.71 17.60
CA ALA A 111 43.32 12.70 16.91
C ALA A 111 43.61 13.92 17.80
N ALA A 112 42.62 14.42 18.55
CA ALA A 112 42.81 15.53 19.47
C ALA A 112 43.81 15.19 20.58
N ILE A 113 43.74 13.97 21.16
CA ILE A 113 44.69 13.51 22.18
C ILE A 113 46.11 13.42 21.60
N ILE A 114 46.28 12.84 20.40
CA ILE A 114 47.60 12.71 19.76
C ILE A 114 48.21 14.09 19.50
N LEU A 115 47.43 15.04 18.99
CA LEU A 115 47.91 16.41 18.72
C LEU A 115 48.24 17.17 20.01
N LEU A 116 47.46 16.97 21.08
CA LEU A 116 47.77 17.49 22.41
C LEU A 116 49.11 16.98 22.94
N LEU A 117 49.41 15.68 22.77
CA LEU A 117 50.68 15.09 23.19
C LEU A 117 51.89 15.60 22.40
N LEU A 118 51.67 16.03 21.15
CA LEU A 118 52.69 16.64 20.29
C LEU A 118 52.91 18.13 20.56
N GLY A 119 52.13 18.75 21.47
CA GLY A 119 52.23 20.17 21.82
C GLY A 119 51.40 21.10 20.93
N GLU A 120 50.67 20.56 19.95
CA GLU A 120 49.87 21.32 18.98
C GLU A 120 48.43 21.51 19.49
N ILE A 121 48.29 22.25 20.59
CA ILE A 121 47.01 22.41 21.32
C ILE A 121 45.92 23.01 20.43
N PHE A 122 46.23 24.09 19.70
CA PHE A 122 45.24 24.78 18.84
C PHE A 122 44.76 23.88 17.70
N LEU A 123 45.68 23.15 17.06
CA LEU A 123 45.36 22.24 15.97
C LEU A 123 44.53 21.05 16.48
N GLY A 124 44.89 20.49 17.63
CA GLY A 124 44.15 19.39 18.27
C GLY A 124 42.71 19.74 18.58
N VAL A 125 42.45 20.92 19.15
CA VAL A 125 41.09 21.40 19.44
C VAL A 125 40.33 21.63 18.13
N PHE A 126 40.95 22.25 17.13
CA PHE A 126 40.28 22.56 15.87
C PHE A 126 39.89 21.29 15.10
N VAL A 127 40.81 20.32 14.99
CA VAL A 127 40.56 19.02 14.36
C VAL A 127 39.50 18.24 15.12
N GLY A 128 39.57 18.21 16.46
CA GLY A 128 38.60 17.52 17.30
C GLY A 128 37.18 18.09 17.12
N LEU A 129 37.03 19.42 17.12
CA LEU A 129 35.74 20.07 16.88
C LEU A 129 35.23 19.85 15.46
N PHE A 130 36.10 19.99 14.46
CA PHE A 130 35.71 19.83 13.06
C PHE A 130 35.25 18.40 12.77
N VAL A 131 36.08 17.40 13.07
CA VAL A 131 35.75 15.98 12.83
C VAL A 131 34.60 15.53 13.74
N GLY A 132 34.57 15.98 15.00
CA GLY A 132 33.47 15.71 15.94
C GLY A 132 32.14 16.25 15.45
N SER A 133 32.12 17.47 14.88
CA SER A 133 30.90 18.06 14.31
C SER A 133 30.32 17.26 13.15
N LEU A 134 31.18 16.70 12.28
CA LEU A 134 30.77 15.80 11.20
C LEU A 134 30.15 14.51 11.74
N GLY A 135 30.72 13.95 12.80
CA GLY A 135 30.16 12.77 13.48
C GLY A 135 28.77 13.04 14.07
N ILE A 136 28.58 14.19 14.73
CA ILE A 136 27.28 14.59 15.30
C ILE A 136 26.23 14.76 14.20
N LEU A 137 26.57 15.44 13.09
CA LEU A 137 25.65 15.63 11.97
C LEU A 137 25.18 14.29 11.36
N GLN A 138 26.08 13.32 11.23
CA GLN A 138 25.74 11.96 10.76
C GLN A 138 24.75 11.26 11.70
N ILE A 139 24.94 11.35 13.02
CA ILE A 139 24.05 10.71 14.00
C ILE A 139 22.66 11.34 13.95
N VAL A 140 22.58 12.67 13.88
CA VAL A 140 21.30 13.39 13.80
C VAL A 140 20.57 13.07 12.48
N ALA A 141 21.30 13.00 11.37
CA ALA A 141 20.71 12.60 10.09
C ALA A 141 20.17 11.16 10.15
N ALA A 142 20.92 10.23 10.77
CA ALA A 142 20.49 8.85 10.96
C ALA A 142 19.25 8.75 11.85
N SER A 143 19.17 9.51 12.96
CA SER A 143 18.01 9.49 13.84
C SER A 143 16.75 10.03 13.16
N ASN A 144 16.88 11.14 12.41
CA ASN A 144 15.75 11.72 11.68
C ASN A 144 15.24 10.75 10.61
N TYR A 145 16.14 10.07 9.90
CA TYR A 145 15.77 9.05 8.92
C TYR A 145 15.05 7.86 9.55
N GLU A 146 15.56 7.36 10.67
CA GLU A 146 14.95 6.27 11.45
C GLU A 146 13.53 6.62 11.92
N ASP A 147 13.31 7.85 12.40
CA ASP A 147 12.00 8.29 12.86
C ASP A 147 10.99 8.44 11.71
N SER A 148 11.40 9.05 10.58
CA SER A 148 10.56 9.10 9.38
C SER A 148 10.26 7.71 8.83
N TRP A 149 11.23 6.78 8.86
CA TRP A 149 11.03 5.39 8.45
C TRP A 149 9.97 4.67 9.28
N ARG A 150 9.98 4.88 10.61
CA ARG A 150 8.96 4.31 11.50
C ARG A 150 7.57 4.83 11.18
N LEU A 151 7.44 6.13 10.88
CA LEU A 151 6.17 6.73 10.49
C LEU A 151 5.65 6.15 9.17
N TYR A 152 6.53 6.02 8.18
CA TYR A 152 6.22 5.36 6.91
C TYR A 152 5.74 3.92 7.13
N MET A 153 6.49 3.12 7.90
CA MET A 153 6.15 1.72 8.16
C MET A 153 4.81 1.57 8.88
N ARG A 154 4.49 2.46 9.83
CA ARG A 154 3.17 2.47 10.49
C ARG A 154 2.04 2.74 9.50
N ARG A 155 2.18 3.77 8.64
CA ARG A 155 1.17 4.10 7.61
C ARG A 155 1.00 2.95 6.61
N LYS A 156 2.09 2.38 6.13
CA LYS A 156 2.06 1.23 5.21
C LYS A 156 1.35 0.03 5.83
N GLN A 157 1.62 -0.27 7.10
CA GLN A 157 0.94 -1.38 7.80
C GLN A 157 -0.56 -1.12 7.99
N GLN A 158 -0.99 0.12 8.22
CA GLN A 158 -2.41 0.46 8.32
C GLN A 158 -3.13 0.17 7.00
N VAL A 159 -2.61 0.66 5.88
CA VAL A 159 -3.22 0.42 4.55
C VAL A 159 -3.23 -1.07 4.19
N LEU A 160 -2.15 -1.80 4.48
CA LEU A 160 -2.08 -3.24 4.23
C LEU A 160 -3.08 -4.04 5.09
N ARG A 161 -3.33 -3.62 6.32
CA ARG A 161 -4.37 -4.24 7.17
C ARG A 161 -5.75 -4.02 6.58
N GLU A 162 -6.08 -2.80 6.18
CA GLU A 162 -7.37 -2.49 5.54
C GLU A 162 -7.57 -3.31 4.26
N ILE A 163 -6.53 -3.48 3.44
CA ILE A 163 -6.60 -4.35 2.25
C ILE A 163 -6.87 -5.80 2.64
N SER A 164 -6.23 -6.32 3.70
CA SER A 164 -6.38 -7.70 4.15
C SER A 164 -7.74 -8.03 4.78
N GLU A 165 -8.44 -7.00 5.27
CA GLU A 165 -9.79 -7.12 5.86
C GLU A 165 -10.90 -7.08 4.80
N LEU A 166 -10.59 -6.73 3.54
CA LEU A 166 -11.59 -6.71 2.48
C LEU A 166 -12.07 -8.13 2.12
N PRO A 167 -13.41 -8.36 2.12
CA PRO A 167 -13.97 -9.64 1.74
C PRO A 167 -13.63 -9.94 0.27
N GLY A 168 -13.00 -11.10 0.03
CA GLY A 168 -12.62 -11.55 -1.32
C GLY A 168 -11.12 -11.56 -1.62
N THR A 169 -10.26 -11.03 -0.74
CA THR A 169 -8.81 -11.21 -0.90
C THR A 169 -8.43 -12.65 -0.55
N ARG A 170 -8.22 -13.49 -1.55
CA ARG A 170 -7.43 -14.74 -1.40
C ARG A 170 -6.12 -14.35 -0.71
N LYS A 171 -5.86 -14.94 0.48
CA LYS A 171 -4.66 -14.71 1.32
C LYS A 171 -3.45 -14.34 0.47
N ALA A 172 -3.14 -13.05 0.37
CA ALA A 172 -1.91 -12.60 -0.24
C ALA A 172 -0.77 -13.15 0.60
N LYS A 173 0.15 -13.85 -0.05
CA LYS A 173 1.39 -14.38 0.51
C LYS A 173 2.04 -13.27 1.33
N GLY A 174 2.19 -13.50 2.63
CA GLY A 174 2.65 -12.48 3.58
C GLY A 174 3.99 -11.84 3.15
N PRO A 175 4.25 -10.60 3.58
CA PRO A 175 5.40 -9.83 3.12
C PRO A 175 6.70 -10.60 3.36
N ASP A 176 7.47 -10.81 2.30
CA ASP A 176 8.80 -11.42 2.35
C ASP A 176 9.68 -10.63 3.32
N ARG A 177 10.09 -11.28 4.41
CA ARG A 177 10.97 -10.69 5.45
C ARG A 177 12.38 -10.37 4.95
N HIS A 178 12.67 -10.54 3.66
CA HIS A 178 14.02 -10.39 3.09
C HIS A 178 14.43 -8.95 2.77
N ASN A 179 13.51 -7.98 2.84
CA ASN A 179 13.81 -6.55 2.60
C ASN A 179 13.72 -5.67 3.86
N MET A 180 13.84 -6.25 5.06
CA MET A 180 14.11 -5.43 6.24
C MET A 180 15.54 -4.89 6.14
N PRO A 181 15.77 -3.57 6.19
CA PRO A 181 17.12 -3.06 6.38
C PRO A 181 17.65 -3.67 7.67
N ALA A 182 18.86 -4.24 7.61
CA ALA A 182 19.47 -4.92 8.74
C ALA A 182 19.51 -3.94 9.92
N SER A 183 18.70 -4.23 10.95
CA SER A 183 18.82 -3.58 12.25
C SER A 183 20.23 -3.87 12.75
N SER A 184 21.12 -2.90 12.56
CA SER A 184 22.51 -3.01 12.96
C SER A 184 22.55 -2.74 14.48
N PRO A 185 23.22 -3.60 15.26
CA PRO A 185 23.37 -3.45 16.71
C PRO A 185 24.25 -2.25 17.09
#